data_AF-A0A7C2XZU1-F1
#
_entry.id   AF-A0A7C2XZU1-F1
#
_cell.length_a   1.000
_cell.length_b   1.000
_cell.length_c   1.000
_cell.angle_alpha   90.00
_cell.angle_beta   90.00
_cell.angle_gamma   90.00
#
_symmetry.space_group_name_H-M   'P 1'
#
loop_
_entity.id
_entity.type
_entity.pdbx_description
1 polymer ?
#
loop_
_entity_poly.entity_id
_entity_poly.type
_entity_poly.pdbx_seq_one_letter_code
_entity_poly.pdbx_strand_id
1 'polypeptide(L)' 'MIRHECGYEMEILCKRCGTPLQYNPRLGLHCPACGREVTILCHKCGKKW' A
#
# COMPACT_ATOMS: atom_id res chain seq x y z
N MET A 1 -0.78 9.80 0.64
CA MET A 1 -1.98 8.95 0.83
C MET A 1 -2.18 8.05 -0.38
N ILE A 2 -2.29 6.73 -0.16
CA ILE A 2 -2.56 5.75 -1.22
C ILE A 2 -4.07 5.56 -1.26
N ARG A 3 -4.66 5.57 -2.46
CA ARG A 3 -6.11 5.39 -2.66
C ARG A 3 -6.40 3.97 -3.13
N HIS A 4 -7.43 3.35 -2.54
CA HIS A 4 -7.95 2.04 -2.91
C HIS A 4 -9.10 2.17 -3.92
N GLU A 5 -9.40 1.09 -4.65
CA GLU A 5 -10.55 1.03 -5.58
C GLU A 5 -11.89 1.39 -4.91
N CYS A 6 -12.07 1.08 -3.62
CA CYS A 6 -13.31 1.38 -2.89
C CYS A 6 -13.43 2.85 -2.42
N GLY A 7 -12.48 3.70 -2.82
CA GLY A 7 -12.40 5.12 -2.46
C GLY A 7 -11.81 5.39 -1.08
N TYR A 8 -11.34 4.38 -0.36
CA TYR A 8 -10.62 4.56 0.91
C TYR A 8 -9.18 4.99 0.63
N GLU A 9 -8.67 5.96 1.38
CA GLU A 9 -7.27 6.37 1.29
C GLU A 9 -6.61 6.35 2.66
N MET A 10 -5.34 5.92 2.68
CA MET A 10 -4.56 5.78 3.89
C MET A 10 -3.08 6.01 3.55
N GLU A 11 -2.34 6.60 4.48
CA GLU A 11 -0.88 6.58 4.44
C GLU A 11 -0.37 5.25 4.95
N ILE A 12 0.23 4.46 4.06
CA ILE A 12 0.78 3.16 4.40
C ILE A 12 2.29 3.29 4.38
N LEU A 13 2.92 3.12 5.54
CA LEU A 13 4.36 3.25 5.71
C LEU A 13 5.04 1.87 5.74
N CYS A 14 6.23 1.78 5.15
CA CYS A 14 7.03 0.58 5.24
C CYS A 14 7.50 0.34 6.67
N LYS A 15 7.19 -0.83 7.24
CA LYS A 15 7.64 -1.21 8.61
C LYS A 15 9.17 -1.23 8.79
N ARG A 16 9.95 -1.34 7.71
CA ARG A 16 11.42 -1.44 7.77
C ARG A 16 12.11 -0.08 7.72
N CYS A 17 11.61 0.83 6.90
CA CYS A 17 12.31 2.08 6.56
C CYS A 17 11.45 3.33 6.77
N GLY A 18 10.18 3.20 7.18
CA GLY A 18 9.28 4.33 7.44
C GLY A 18 8.81 5.07 6.17
N THR A 19 9.37 4.76 5.00
CA THR A 19 9.01 5.39 3.73
C THR A 19 7.56 5.09 3.34
N PRO A 20 6.82 6.05 2.78
CA PRO A 20 5.51 5.82 2.21
C PRO A 20 5.57 4.75 1.11
N LEU A 21 4.68 3.77 1.18
CA LEU A 21 4.51 2.82 0.10
C LEU A 21 3.90 3.49 -1.12
N GLN A 22 4.08 2.86 -2.27
CA GLN A 22 3.43 3.23 -3.52
C GLN A 22 2.63 2.05 -4.04
N TYR A 23 1.49 2.33 -4.66
CA TYR A 23 0.68 1.31 -5.31
C TYR A 23 1.02 1.25 -6.80
N ASN A 24 1.33 0.05 -7.29
CA ASN A 24 1.50 -0.24 -8.70
C ASN A 24 0.48 -1.31 -9.12
N PRO A 25 -0.34 -1.10 -10.16
CA PRO A 25 -1.32 -2.09 -10.61
C PRO A 25 -0.75 -3.49 -10.92
N ARG A 26 0.55 -3.60 -11.24
CA ARG A 26 1.22 -4.87 -11.54
C ARG A 26 1.83 -5.54 -10.30
N LEU A 27 2.30 -4.76 -9.33
CA LEU A 27 3.07 -5.26 -8.17
C LEU A 27 2.29 -5.12 -6.85
N GLY A 28 1.16 -4.42 -6.85
CA GLY A 28 0.48 -3.98 -5.64
C GLY A 28 1.23 -2.90 -4.89
N LEU A 29 1.12 -2.91 -3.56
CA LEU A 29 1.85 -2.00 -2.69
C LEU A 29 3.32 -2.42 -2.63
N HIS A 30 4.22 -1.48 -2.87
CA HIS A 30 5.65 -1.71 -2.74
C HIS A 30 6.35 -0.50 -2.11
N CYS A 31 7.48 -0.73 -1.46
CA CYS A 31 8.31 0.32 -0.91
C CYS A 31 9.33 0.78 -1.96
N PRO A 32 9.33 2.07 -2.38
CA PRO A 32 10.28 2.57 -3.37
C PRO A 32 11.72 2.62 -2.86
N ALA A 33 11.93 2.83 -1.55
CA ALA A 33 13.28 2.90 -0.96
C ALA A 33 13.92 1.52 -0.76
N CYS A 34 13.07 0.51 -0.51
CA CYS A 34 13.51 -0.78 0.06
C CYS A 34 13.20 -1.96 -0.88
N GLY A 35 12.46 -1.73 -1.98
CA GLY A 35 12.03 -2.75 -2.94
C GLY A 35 11.05 -3.78 -2.37
N ARG A 36 10.56 -3.60 -1.15
CA ARG A 36 9.71 -4.59 -0.47
C ARG A 36 8.28 -4.51 -0.98
N GLU A 37 7.79 -5.62 -1.48
CA GLU A 37 6.37 -5.81 -1.80
C GLU A 37 5.60 -6.08 -0.51
N VAL A 38 4.44 -5.44 -0.39
CA VAL A 38 3.57 -5.51 0.78
C VAL A 38 2.17 -5.81 0.28
N THR A 39 1.48 -6.71 0.95
CA THR A 39 0.05 -6.93 0.71
C THR A 39 -0.68 -6.64 2.00
N ILE A 40 -1.62 -5.69 1.95
CA ILE A 40 -2.53 -5.42 3.07
C ILE A 40 -3.97 -5.53 2.58
N LEU A 41 -4.87 -5.76 3.52
CA LEU A 41 -6.30 -5.70 3.28
C LEU A 41 -6.80 -4.29 3.59
N CYS A 42 -7.60 -3.73 2.70
CA CYS A 42 -8.30 -2.48 2.92
C CYS A 42 -9.22 -2.63 4.13
N HIS A 43 -9.08 -1.75 5.11
CA HIS A 43 -9.92 -1.79 6.32
C HIS A 43 -11.41 -1.58 6.03
N LYS A 44 -11.75 -0.82 4.97
CA LYS A 44 -13.14 -0.49 4.63
C LYS A 44 -13.88 -1.62 3.92
N CYS A 45 -13.24 -2.29 2.96
CA CYS A 45 -13.91 -3.29 2.10
C CYS A 45 -13.36 -4.71 2.25
N GLY A 46 -12.28 -4.90 3.00
CA GLY A 46 -11.65 -6.20 3.23
C GLY A 46 -10.90 -6.80 2.03
N LYS A 47 -10.92 -6.12 0.87
CA LYS A 47 -10.17 -6.56 -0.32
C LYS A 47 -8.69 -6.20 -0.20
N LYS A 48 -7.84 -6.91 -0.96
CA LYS A 48 -6.42 -6.55 -1.10
C LYS A 48 -6.31 -5.13 -1.67
N TRP A 49 -5.30 -4.41 -1.19
CA TRP A 49 -4.99 -3.08 -1.70
C TRP A 49 -4.42 -3.15 -3.11
#